data_AF-H2XMI7-F1
#
_entry.id   AF-H2XMI7-F1
#
_cell.length_a   1.000
_cell.length_b   1.000
_cell.length_c   1.000
_cell.angle_alpha   90.00
_cell.angle_beta   90.00
_cell.angle_gamma   90.00
#
_symmetry.space_group_name_H-M   'P 1'
#
loop_
_entity.id
_entity.type
_entity.pdbx_description
1 polymer ?
#
loop_
_entity_poly.entity_id
_entity_poly.type
_entity_poly.pdbx_seq_one_letter_code
_entity_poly.pdbx_strand_id
1 'polypeptide(L)'
;LILVVVVCKGKCDVINLPAPGNTATRALGTSNLKISTTISTTGASSCGWRYGGEFDVSAFYSFVGCRNYTGVNETITCVNNAGTVTSQLTLLQPQHKDLNINMQCSPSPIYSVNIVLKSCPTGVISPGMILSKQSTSPCGYGCTARFSCAAGYTGNTVDATCNKQATWSPAPNCLLGESI
;
A
#
# COMPACT_ATOMS: atom_id res chain seq x y z
N LEU A 1 1.14 -24.42 -7.74
CA LEU A 1 1.14 -22.93 -7.72
C LEU A 1 1.64 -22.48 -6.36
N ILE A 2 2.85 -21.94 -6.25
CA ILE A 2 3.34 -21.39 -4.98
C ILE A 2 2.82 -19.94 -4.91
N LEU A 3 1.84 -19.70 -4.03
CA LEU A 3 1.42 -18.35 -3.67
C LEU A 3 2.57 -17.73 -2.87
N VAL A 4 3.46 -16.99 -3.54
CA VAL A 4 4.45 -16.17 -2.84
C VAL A 4 3.71 -14.97 -2.26
N VAL A 5 3.10 -15.16 -1.09
CA VAL A 5 2.65 -14.05 -0.26
C VAL A 5 3.92 -13.36 0.20
N VAL A 6 4.26 -12.24 -0.43
CA VAL A 6 5.36 -11.37 0.03
C VAL A 6 4.94 -10.81 1.39
N VAL A 7 5.27 -11.54 2.46
CA VAL A 7 5.09 -11.08 3.84
C VAL A 7 6.15 -10.00 4.07
N CYS A 8 5.77 -8.77 3.76
CA CYS A 8 6.61 -7.60 3.98
C CYS A 8 6.72 -7.26 5.46
N LYS A 9 7.80 -7.68 6.12
CA LYS A 9 8.17 -7.15 7.43
C LYS A 9 8.72 -5.73 7.27
N GLY A 10 7.91 -4.72 7.61
CA GLY A 10 8.34 -3.34 7.92
C GLY A 10 8.75 -2.41 6.77
N LYS A 11 9.13 -2.91 5.58
CA LYS A 11 9.57 -2.07 4.44
C LYS A 11 8.52 -1.79 3.36
N CYS A 12 7.28 -2.30 3.50
CA CYS A 12 6.24 -2.14 2.46
C CYS A 12 5.23 -1.03 2.76
N ASP A 13 5.64 -0.01 3.50
CA ASP A 13 4.86 1.21 3.66
C ASP A 13 4.86 2.07 2.39
N VAL A 14 5.95 2.01 1.62
CA VAL A 14 6.13 2.75 0.36
C VAL A 14 5.94 1.80 -0.83
N ILE A 15 5.19 2.24 -1.83
CA ILE A 15 5.08 1.56 -3.13
C ILE A 15 6.18 2.12 -4.03
N ASN A 16 7.12 1.29 -4.46
CA ASN A 16 8.19 1.73 -5.36
C ASN A 16 7.81 1.47 -6.82
N LEU A 17 8.01 2.46 -7.69
CA LEU A 17 7.86 2.34 -9.13
C LEU A 17 9.21 2.12 -9.82
N PRO A 18 9.29 1.23 -10.83
CA PRO A 18 8.19 0.38 -11.31
C PRO A 18 7.79 -0.70 -10.30
N ALA A 19 6.48 -0.89 -10.11
CA ALA A 19 5.95 -1.87 -9.16
C ALA A 19 5.86 -3.26 -9.84
N PRO A 20 6.16 -4.36 -9.14
CA PRO A 20 5.98 -5.71 -9.68
C PRO A 20 4.54 -5.93 -10.16
N GLY A 21 4.37 -6.30 -11.43
CA GLY A 21 3.04 -6.51 -12.02
C GLY A 21 2.16 -5.25 -12.09
N ASN A 22 2.74 -4.06 -11.93
CA ASN A 22 2.04 -2.76 -11.94
C ASN A 22 0.84 -2.69 -10.98
N THR A 23 0.87 -3.47 -9.90
CA THR A 23 -0.22 -3.55 -8.92
C THR A 23 0.33 -3.51 -7.49
N ALA A 24 -0.46 -2.94 -6.59
CA ALA A 24 -0.19 -2.96 -5.16
C ALA A 24 -1.51 -3.13 -4.39
N THR A 25 -1.48 -3.82 -3.25
CA THR A 25 -2.65 -3.92 -2.36
C THR A 25 -2.41 -3.07 -1.11
N ARG A 26 -3.44 -2.32 -0.70
CA ARG A 26 -3.47 -1.58 0.57
C ARG A 26 -4.81 -1.73 1.26
N ALA A 27 -4.84 -1.50 2.57
CA ALA A 27 -6.09 -1.51 3.31
C ALA A 27 -6.94 -0.26 3.01
N LEU A 28 -8.26 -0.42 2.98
CA LEU A 28 -9.20 0.71 2.95
C LEU A 28 -8.96 1.66 4.13
N GLY A 29 -9.14 2.96 3.92
CA GLY A 29 -8.91 3.97 4.95
C GLY A 29 -7.43 4.20 5.29
N THR A 30 -6.48 3.63 4.53
CA THR A 30 -5.06 3.95 4.69
C THR A 30 -4.83 5.42 4.33
N SER A 31 -4.35 6.20 5.30
CA SER A 31 -3.84 7.56 5.11
C SER A 31 -2.32 7.55 4.96
N ASN A 32 -1.75 8.68 4.54
CA ASN A 32 -0.31 8.84 4.30
C ASN A 32 0.25 7.75 3.36
N LEU A 33 -0.49 7.43 2.31
CA LEU A 33 -0.10 6.43 1.32
C LEU A 33 1.07 6.98 0.49
N LYS A 34 2.22 6.30 0.56
CA LYS A 34 3.46 6.74 -0.10
C LYS A 34 3.75 5.92 -1.35
N ILE A 35 4.03 6.63 -2.43
CA ILE A 35 4.51 6.08 -3.69
C ILE A 35 5.83 6.77 -4.01
N SER A 36 6.86 6.00 -4.33
CA SER A 36 8.20 6.49 -4.62
C SER A 36 8.69 5.98 -5.97
N THR A 37 9.55 6.75 -6.61
CA THR A 37 10.23 6.36 -7.84
C THR A 37 11.62 6.97 -7.87
N THR A 38 12.56 6.25 -8.47
CA THR A 38 13.90 6.76 -8.76
C THR A 38 14.15 6.60 -10.25
N ILE A 39 14.50 7.69 -10.91
CA ILE A 39 14.69 7.75 -12.36
C ILE A 39 16.00 8.45 -12.70
N SER A 40 16.57 8.09 -13.84
CA SER A 40 17.61 8.91 -14.48
C SER A 40 16.95 10.12 -15.13
N THR A 41 17.54 11.31 -14.97
CA THR A 41 17.04 12.52 -15.63
C THR A 41 17.76 12.83 -16.94
N THR A 42 18.72 11.99 -17.35
CA THR A 42 19.41 12.13 -18.63
C THR A 42 18.41 12.06 -19.78
N GLY A 43 18.23 13.18 -20.49
CA GLY A 43 17.31 13.28 -21.62
C GLY A 43 15.85 13.54 -21.25
N ALA A 44 15.50 13.62 -19.95
CA ALA A 44 14.16 13.98 -19.51
C ALA A 44 14.05 15.51 -19.30
N SER A 45 13.08 16.13 -19.98
CA SER A 45 12.79 17.57 -19.88
C SER A 45 11.96 17.94 -18.65
N SER A 46 11.05 17.05 -18.25
CA SER A 46 10.15 17.22 -17.10
C SER A 46 9.64 15.87 -16.64
N CYS A 47 9.33 15.75 -15.35
CA CYS A 47 8.71 14.58 -14.76
C CYS A 47 7.68 14.98 -13.70
N GLY A 48 6.60 14.21 -13.62
CA GLY A 48 5.52 14.47 -12.67
C GLY A 48 4.70 13.25 -12.32
N TRP A 49 3.90 13.39 -11.28
CA TRP A 49 2.88 12.43 -10.89
C TRP A 49 1.55 12.75 -11.55
N ARG A 50 0.77 11.73 -11.88
CA ARG A 50 -0.59 11.84 -12.44
C ARG A 50 -1.51 10.84 -11.75
N TYR A 51 -2.59 11.35 -11.17
CA TYR A 51 -3.62 10.56 -10.52
C TYR A 51 -4.93 11.38 -10.50
N GLY A 52 -6.09 10.72 -10.52
CA GLY A 52 -7.38 11.42 -10.37
C GLY A 52 -8.01 12.02 -11.64
N GLY A 53 -7.43 11.79 -12.83
CA GLY A 53 -8.07 12.09 -14.12
C GLY A 53 -8.03 13.56 -14.57
N GLU A 54 -7.70 14.52 -13.71
CA GLU A 54 -7.42 15.90 -14.10
C GLU A 54 -5.92 16.16 -14.26
N PHE A 55 -5.57 16.97 -15.28
CA PHE A 55 -4.22 17.47 -15.52
C PHE A 55 -3.89 18.63 -14.57
N ASP A 56 -2.59 18.88 -14.39
CA ASP A 56 -1.96 19.92 -13.55
C ASP A 56 -2.00 19.55 -12.05
N VAL A 57 -0.92 19.44 -11.26
CA VAL A 57 0.15 20.42 -10.96
C VAL A 57 1.44 19.70 -10.46
N SER A 58 1.51 18.38 -10.53
CA SER A 58 2.49 17.60 -9.74
C SER A 58 3.85 17.36 -10.42
N ALA A 59 4.36 18.34 -11.19
CA ALA A 59 5.70 18.27 -11.77
C ALA A 59 6.74 18.39 -10.66
N PHE A 60 7.49 17.31 -10.42
CA PHE A 60 8.55 17.29 -9.40
C PHE A 60 9.93 17.58 -9.98
N TYR A 61 10.11 17.44 -11.30
CA TYR A 61 11.37 17.71 -11.98
C TYR A 61 11.14 18.46 -13.29
N SER A 62 11.99 19.44 -13.59
CA SER A 62 12.00 20.21 -14.84
C SER A 62 13.36 20.88 -15.08
N PHE A 63 13.46 21.81 -16.03
CA PHE A 63 14.67 22.59 -16.33
C PHE A 63 15.27 23.32 -15.11
N VAL A 64 14.45 23.68 -14.12
CA VAL A 64 14.91 24.31 -12.86
C VAL A 64 15.41 23.30 -11.81
N GLY A 65 15.37 22.01 -12.12
CA GLY A 65 15.69 20.92 -11.21
C GLY A 65 14.49 20.40 -10.41
N CYS A 66 14.78 19.86 -9.23
CA CYS A 66 13.81 19.26 -8.32
C CYS A 66 12.92 20.30 -7.65
N ARG A 67 11.63 19.99 -7.50
CA ARG A 67 10.66 20.79 -6.76
C ARG A 67 9.90 19.92 -5.77
N ASN A 68 9.79 20.44 -4.55
CA ASN A 68 8.87 19.91 -3.55
C ASN A 68 7.53 20.65 -3.66
N TYR A 69 6.46 19.95 -3.35
CA TYR A 69 5.12 20.51 -3.29
C TYR A 69 4.40 20.00 -2.04
N THR A 70 3.58 20.83 -1.43
CA THR A 70 2.77 20.49 -0.26
C THR A 70 1.41 21.14 -0.42
N GLY A 71 0.41 20.30 -0.65
CA GLY A 71 -1.00 20.68 -0.71
C GLY A 71 -1.76 20.14 0.50
N VAL A 72 -3.09 20.28 0.44
CA VAL A 72 -4.00 19.81 1.50
C VAL A 72 -4.17 18.29 1.47
N ASN A 73 -4.19 17.70 0.27
CA ASN A 73 -4.46 16.27 0.10
C ASN A 73 -3.20 15.45 -0.19
N GLU A 74 -2.12 16.11 -0.58
CA GLU A 74 -0.92 15.46 -1.09
C GLU A 74 0.37 16.25 -0.80
N THR A 75 1.48 15.52 -0.72
CA THR A 75 2.81 16.09 -0.75
C THR A 75 3.67 15.39 -1.78
N ILE A 76 4.60 16.14 -2.37
CA ILE A 76 5.58 15.63 -3.30
C ILE A 76 6.96 16.08 -2.84
N THR A 77 7.87 15.13 -2.69
CA THR A 77 9.28 15.42 -2.42
C THR A 77 10.12 14.99 -3.61
N CYS A 78 11.14 15.78 -3.96
CA CYS A 78 12.10 15.50 -5.01
C CYS A 78 13.51 15.71 -4.47
N VAL A 79 14.36 14.69 -4.65
CA VAL A 79 15.78 14.75 -4.29
C VAL A 79 16.59 14.42 -5.53
N ASN A 80 17.52 15.32 -5.88
CA ASN A 80 18.47 15.10 -6.97
C ASN A 80 19.77 14.53 -6.40
N ASN A 81 20.16 13.36 -6.91
CA ASN A 81 21.38 12.64 -6.55
C ASN A 81 22.20 12.41 -7.82
N ALA A 82 23.01 13.41 -8.18
CA ALA A 82 24.04 13.35 -9.22
C ALA A 82 23.60 12.65 -10.54
N GLY A 83 22.51 13.12 -11.14
CA GLY A 83 21.98 12.59 -12.41
C GLY A 83 20.82 11.60 -12.27
N THR A 84 20.46 11.26 -11.04
CA THR A 84 19.20 10.56 -10.73
C THR A 84 18.31 11.43 -9.86
N VAL A 85 17.01 11.28 -10.02
CA VAL A 85 16.01 11.94 -9.18
C VAL A 85 15.16 10.91 -8.49
N THR A 86 15.05 11.03 -7.18
CA THR A 86 14.08 10.29 -6.38
C THR A 86 12.91 11.21 -6.06
N SER A 87 11.72 10.79 -6.43
CA SER A 87 10.48 11.51 -6.13
C SER A 87 9.54 10.63 -5.30
N GLN A 88 8.83 11.23 -4.35
CA GLN A 88 7.82 10.55 -3.55
C GLN A 88 6.53 11.36 -3.52
N LEU A 89 5.44 10.74 -3.97
CA LEU A 89 4.07 11.21 -3.77
C LEU A 89 3.53 10.63 -2.47
N THR A 90 2.96 11.48 -1.61
CA THR A 90 2.25 11.05 -0.40
C THR A 90 0.81 11.55 -0.47
N LEU A 91 -0.16 10.64 -0.48
CA LEU A 91 -1.57 10.98 -0.34
C LEU A 91 -1.93 11.02 1.14
N LEU A 92 -2.23 12.22 1.65
CA LEU A 92 -2.40 12.50 3.07
C LEU A 92 -3.73 11.97 3.60
N GLN A 93 -4.79 12.09 2.80
CA GLN A 93 -6.13 11.67 3.20
C GLN A 93 -6.32 10.14 3.15
N PRO A 94 -7.21 9.57 3.98
CA PRO A 94 -7.63 8.17 3.87
C PRO A 94 -8.19 7.85 2.49
N GLN A 95 -7.73 6.74 1.90
CA GLN A 95 -8.17 6.31 0.58
C GLN A 95 -9.24 5.22 0.68
N HIS A 96 -10.31 5.35 -0.11
CA HIS A 96 -11.48 4.44 -0.07
C HIS A 96 -11.89 3.87 -1.44
N LYS A 97 -11.20 4.27 -2.51
CA LYS A 97 -11.40 3.77 -3.87
C LYS A 97 -10.05 3.38 -4.45
N ASP A 98 -10.06 2.40 -5.35
CA ASP A 98 -8.87 2.01 -6.09
C ASP A 98 -8.25 3.21 -6.81
N LEU A 99 -6.92 3.26 -6.83
CA LEU A 99 -6.17 4.39 -7.39
C LEU A 99 -5.34 3.91 -8.57
N ASN A 100 -5.32 4.72 -9.63
CA ASN A 100 -4.37 4.57 -10.72
C ASN A 100 -3.37 5.73 -10.63
N ILE A 101 -2.12 5.41 -10.28
CA ILE A 101 -1.04 6.38 -10.14
C ILE A 101 -0.06 6.16 -11.29
N ASN A 102 0.23 7.23 -12.03
CA ASN A 102 1.24 7.24 -13.08
C ASN A 102 2.35 8.22 -12.71
N MET A 103 3.59 7.81 -12.89
CA MET A 103 4.72 8.72 -13.02
C MET A 103 5.08 8.81 -14.49
N GLN A 104 5.22 10.04 -14.99
CA GLN A 104 5.53 10.29 -16.39
C GLN A 104 6.61 11.35 -16.51
N CYS A 105 7.62 11.03 -17.30
CA CYS A 105 8.60 11.99 -17.81
C CYS A 105 8.39 12.24 -19.31
N SER A 106 8.82 13.40 -19.78
CA SER A 106 8.87 13.74 -21.20
C SER A 106 10.32 13.77 -21.69
N PRO A 107 10.72 12.93 -22.67
CA PRO A 107 9.89 11.99 -23.41
C PRO A 107 9.62 10.65 -22.68
N SER A 108 10.49 10.23 -21.76
CA SER A 108 10.40 8.96 -21.03
C SER A 108 11.24 9.04 -19.74
N PRO A 109 11.11 8.12 -18.75
CA PRO A 109 10.23 6.93 -18.68
C PRO A 109 8.77 7.23 -18.25
N ILE A 110 7.92 6.22 -18.38
CA ILE A 110 6.54 6.21 -17.85
C ILE A 110 6.34 4.94 -17.03
N TYR A 111 5.93 5.08 -15.77
CA TYR A 111 5.58 3.96 -14.88
C TYR A 111 4.18 4.13 -14.32
N SER A 112 3.46 3.03 -14.15
CA SER A 112 2.12 3.02 -13.60
C SER A 112 1.98 1.98 -12.49
N VAL A 113 1.09 2.26 -11.54
CA VAL A 113 0.64 1.28 -10.55
C VAL A 113 -0.85 1.45 -10.30
N ASN A 114 -1.56 0.32 -10.32
CA ASN A 114 -2.91 0.23 -9.83
C ASN A 114 -2.88 -0.22 -8.35
N ILE A 115 -3.37 0.64 -7.47
CA ILE A 115 -3.44 0.39 -6.04
C ILE A 115 -4.86 -0.08 -5.74
N VAL A 116 -4.98 -1.37 -5.43
CA VAL A 116 -6.25 -2.00 -5.06
C VAL A 116 -6.44 -1.87 -3.56
N LEU A 117 -7.52 -1.22 -3.15
CA LEU A 117 -7.87 -1.05 -1.75
C LEU A 117 -8.82 -2.16 -1.30
N LYS A 118 -8.45 -2.87 -0.23
CA LYS A 118 -9.20 -4.01 0.28
C LYS A 118 -9.52 -3.85 1.76
N SER A 119 -10.64 -4.44 2.17
CA SER A 119 -10.87 -4.72 3.59
C SER A 119 -9.94 -5.85 4.03
N CYS A 120 -9.61 -5.89 5.32
CA CYS A 120 -9.07 -7.11 5.89
C CYS A 120 -10.08 -8.26 5.75
N PRO A 121 -9.60 -9.48 5.46
CA PRO A 121 -10.47 -10.63 5.24
C PRO A 121 -11.30 -10.93 6.50
N THR A 122 -12.60 -11.16 6.32
CA THR A 122 -13.55 -11.49 7.39
C THR A 122 -13.90 -12.99 7.45
N GLY A 123 -13.37 -13.80 6.53
CA GLY A 123 -13.61 -15.25 6.41
C GLY A 123 -12.49 -16.12 6.99
N VAL A 124 -12.34 -17.33 6.44
CA VAL A 124 -11.32 -18.32 6.87
C VAL A 124 -9.91 -17.79 6.53
N ILE A 125 -9.28 -17.11 7.49
CA ILE A 125 -7.90 -16.61 7.37
C ILE A 125 -6.88 -17.75 7.57
N SER A 126 -7.29 -18.83 8.24
CA SER A 126 -6.57 -20.07 8.52
C SER A 126 -7.59 -21.15 8.91
N PRO A 127 -7.34 -22.45 8.67
CA PRO A 127 -8.23 -23.52 9.12
C PRO A 127 -8.51 -23.40 10.62
N GLY A 128 -9.76 -23.64 11.00
CA GLY A 128 -10.15 -23.68 12.39
C GLY A 128 -10.15 -22.34 13.11
N MET A 129 -10.38 -21.22 12.41
CA MET A 129 -10.51 -19.90 13.04
C MET A 129 -11.91 -19.32 12.92
N ILE A 130 -12.35 -18.70 14.00
CA ILE A 130 -13.64 -18.03 14.13
C ILE A 130 -13.38 -16.55 14.43
N LEU A 131 -13.96 -15.68 13.61
CA LEU A 131 -14.03 -14.25 13.90
C LEU A 131 -15.17 -14.02 14.90
N SER A 132 -14.81 -13.73 16.14
CA SER A 132 -15.78 -13.61 17.26
C SER A 132 -16.32 -12.19 17.44
N LYS A 133 -15.54 -11.17 17.06
CA LYS A 133 -15.92 -9.76 17.15
C LYS A 133 -15.15 -8.93 16.15
N GLN A 134 -15.80 -7.94 15.55
CA GLN A 134 -15.20 -6.97 14.65
C GLN A 134 -15.69 -5.57 15.01
N SER A 135 -14.78 -4.60 15.05
CA SER A 135 -15.10 -3.22 15.43
C SER A 135 -15.96 -2.50 14.39
N THR A 136 -15.67 -2.67 13.10
CA THR A 136 -16.38 -2.00 11.99
C THR A 136 -16.42 -2.87 10.74
N SER A 137 -17.48 -2.77 9.92
CA SER A 137 -17.59 -3.44 8.61
C SER A 137 -17.99 -2.43 7.52
N PRO A 138 -17.27 -2.32 6.39
CA PRO A 138 -16.02 -3.02 6.04
C PRO A 138 -14.85 -2.67 6.98
N CYS A 139 -13.97 -3.64 7.26
CA CYS A 139 -12.82 -3.45 8.14
C CYS A 139 -11.56 -3.03 7.36
N GLY A 140 -11.26 -1.73 7.40
CA GLY A 140 -10.05 -1.15 6.81
C GLY A 140 -8.88 -1.05 7.79
N TYR A 141 -7.89 -0.25 7.44
CA TYR A 141 -6.70 0.03 8.26
C TYR A 141 -7.07 0.47 9.69
N GLY A 142 -6.42 -0.13 10.69
CA GLY A 142 -6.62 0.21 12.10
C GLY A 142 -7.86 -0.38 12.75
N CYS A 143 -8.78 -0.98 11.99
CA CYS A 143 -9.88 -1.74 12.55
C CYS A 143 -9.34 -2.98 13.30
N THR A 144 -9.96 -3.28 14.43
CA THR A 144 -9.62 -4.42 15.29
C THR A 144 -10.65 -5.54 15.19
N ALA A 145 -10.17 -6.77 15.35
CA ALA A 145 -10.98 -7.98 15.40
C ALA A 145 -10.42 -8.98 16.40
N ARG A 146 -11.31 -9.79 16.99
CA ARG A 146 -10.96 -10.86 17.92
C ARG A 146 -11.20 -12.22 17.28
N PHE A 147 -10.16 -13.05 17.26
CA PHE A 147 -10.14 -14.38 16.67
C PHE A 147 -10.01 -15.46 17.73
N SER A 148 -10.80 -16.52 17.62
CA SER A 148 -10.72 -17.73 18.47
C SER A 148 -10.61 -18.99 17.61
N CYS A 149 -10.12 -20.08 18.19
CA CYS A 149 -10.06 -21.36 17.48
C CYS A 149 -11.41 -22.07 17.46
N ALA A 150 -11.74 -22.69 16.34
CA ALA A 150 -12.91 -23.54 16.15
C ALA A 150 -12.74 -24.87 16.88
N ALA A 151 -13.84 -25.61 17.06
CA ALA A 151 -13.79 -26.95 17.64
C ALA A 151 -12.81 -27.86 16.87
N GLY A 152 -12.02 -28.65 17.60
CA GLY A 152 -10.96 -29.50 17.04
C GLY A 152 -9.63 -28.77 16.81
N TYR A 153 -9.55 -27.47 17.07
CA TYR A 153 -8.32 -26.69 17.00
C TYR A 153 -7.93 -26.11 18.36
N THR A 154 -6.63 -25.99 18.60
CA THR A 154 -6.04 -25.44 19.82
C THR A 154 -5.22 -24.20 19.48
N GLY A 155 -5.27 -23.20 20.37
CA GLY A 155 -4.58 -21.93 20.21
C GLY A 155 -5.15 -20.86 21.12
N ASN A 156 -4.43 -19.74 21.19
CA ASN A 156 -4.87 -18.60 21.99
C ASN A 156 -5.88 -17.76 21.22
N THR A 157 -6.77 -17.12 21.96
CA THR A 157 -7.58 -16.04 21.39
C THR A 157 -6.68 -14.85 21.09
N VAL A 158 -6.83 -14.26 19.91
CA VAL A 158 -5.97 -13.18 19.42
C VAL A 158 -6.82 -11.96 19.09
N ASP A 159 -6.48 -10.82 19.69
CA ASP A 159 -6.92 -9.51 19.21
C ASP A 159 -5.93 -9.04 18.14
N ALA A 160 -6.40 -8.90 16.91
CA ALA A 160 -5.59 -8.48 15.77
C ALA A 160 -6.10 -7.15 15.19
N THR A 161 -5.17 -6.41 14.60
CA THR A 161 -5.44 -5.14 13.92
C THR A 161 -5.18 -5.28 12.43
N CYS A 162 -6.05 -4.68 11.62
CA CYS A 162 -5.87 -4.63 10.18
C CYS A 162 -4.73 -3.68 9.81
N ASN A 163 -3.67 -4.21 9.21
CA ASN A 163 -2.49 -3.43 8.83
C ASN A 163 -2.66 -2.77 7.45
N LYS A 164 -1.68 -1.97 7.03
CA LYS A 164 -1.72 -1.23 5.75
C LYS A 164 -1.78 -2.13 4.52
N GLN A 165 -1.44 -3.41 4.63
CA GLN A 165 -1.47 -4.40 3.55
C GLN A 165 -2.79 -5.19 3.50
N ALA A 166 -3.82 -4.76 4.23
CA ALA A 166 -5.10 -5.46 4.36
C ALA A 166 -4.96 -6.89 4.90
N THR A 167 -4.01 -7.09 5.83
CA THR A 167 -3.85 -8.36 6.56
C THR A 167 -3.90 -8.14 8.07
N TRP A 168 -4.21 -9.20 8.81
CA TRP A 168 -4.32 -9.16 10.27
C TRP A 168 -2.95 -9.28 10.93
N SER A 169 -2.70 -8.44 11.94
CA SER A 169 -1.49 -8.48 12.75
C SER A 169 -1.83 -8.35 14.25
N PRO A 170 -1.33 -9.25 15.12
CA PRO A 170 -0.62 -10.47 14.77
C PRO A 170 -1.51 -11.43 13.95
N ALA A 171 -0.88 -12.27 13.13
CA ALA A 171 -1.61 -13.28 12.39
C ALA A 171 -2.18 -14.29 13.40
N PRO A 172 -3.50 -14.52 13.41
CA PRO A 172 -4.09 -15.52 14.29
C PRO A 172 -3.62 -16.92 13.88
N ASN A 173 -3.36 -17.78 14.86
CA ASN A 173 -2.80 -19.11 14.64
C ASN A 173 -3.58 -20.14 15.48
N CYS A 174 -4.19 -21.11 14.80
CA CYS A 174 -4.90 -22.24 15.39
C CYS A 174 -4.36 -23.51 14.77
N LEU A 175 -3.96 -24.46 15.61
CA LEU A 175 -3.39 -25.74 15.21
C LEU A 175 -4.44 -26.83 15.40
N LEU A 176 -4.53 -27.78 14.46
CA LEU A 176 -5.39 -28.94 14.65
C LEU A 176 -4.92 -29.68 15.91
N GLY A 177 -5.82 -29.88 16.87
CA GLY A 177 -5.52 -30.72 18.01
C GLY A 177 -5.41 -32.17 17.52
N GLU A 178 -4.24 -32.79 17.67
CA GLU A 178 -4.18 -34.24 17.60
C GLU A 178 -5.03 -34.80 18.75
N SER A 179 -6.17 -35.38 18.41
CA SER A 179 -6.93 -36.20 19.35
C SER A 179 -6.03 -37.37 19.76
N ILE A 180 -5.60 -37.38 21.02
CA ILE A 180 -4.96 -38.55 21.65
C ILE A 180 -6.05 -39.57 21.98
#